data_AF-A0A5K1D316-F1
#
_entry.id   AF-A0A5K1D316-F1
#
_cell.length_a   1.000
_cell.length_b   1.000
_cell.length_c   1.000
_cell.angle_alpha   90.00
_cell.angle_beta   90.00
_cell.angle_gamma   90.00
#
_symmetry.space_group_name_H-M   'P 1'
#
loop_
_entity.id
_entity.type
_entity.pdbx_description
1 polymer ?
#
loop_
_entity_poly.entity_id
_entity_poly.type
_entity_poly.pdbx_seq_one_letter_code
_entity_poly.pdbx_strand_id
1 'polypeptide(L)' 'VYQHSWAAILLTIDNAGMWNLRSEEWERQYLGQQLYIRVPSPYKSLRDEYDMPANALLCGL' A
#
# COMPACT_ATOMS: atom_id res chain seq x y z
N VAL A 1 13.04 -9.51 8.22
CA VAL A 1 12.95 -9.91 9.65
C VAL A 1 13.87 -11.10 9.85
N TYR A 2 14.65 -11.16 10.93
CA TYR A 2 15.52 -12.31 11.20
C TYR A 2 14.71 -13.61 11.33
N GLN A 3 15.33 -14.74 11.01
CA GLN A 3 14.70 -16.05 11.11
C GLN A 3 14.15 -16.29 12.53
N HIS A 4 12.93 -16.83 12.60
CA HIS A 4 12.22 -17.11 13.86
C HIS A 4 12.10 -15.92 14.84
N SER A 5 12.15 -14.70 14.32
CA SER A 5 12.11 -13.47 15.12
C SER A 5 10.98 -12.55 14.65
N TRP A 6 10.74 -11.48 15.40
CA TRP A 6 9.81 -10.40 15.03
C TRP A 6 10.54 -9.05 15.02
N ALA A 7 9.95 -8.06 14.35
CA ALA A 7 10.38 -6.67 14.40
C ALA A 7 9.14 -5.81 14.64
N ALA A 8 9.22 -4.85 15.56
CA ALA A 8 8.17 -3.86 15.76
C ALA A 8 8.50 -2.59 14.99
N ILE A 9 7.48 -2.03 14.34
CA ILE A 9 7.57 -0.82 13.54
C ILE A 9 6.46 0.11 14.02
N LEU A 10 6.82 1.34 14.39
CA LEU A 10 5.87 2.41 14.74
C LEU A 10 5.84 3.42 13.60
N LEU A 11 4.65 3.70 13.09
CA LEU A 11 4.41 4.63 11.99
C LEU A 11 3.19 5.49 12.30
N THR A 12 3.22 6.72 11.81
CA THR A 12 2.03 7.55 11.65
C THR A 12 1.41 7.28 10.29
N ILE A 13 0.10 7.10 10.24
CA ILE A 13 -0.65 6.86 9.00
C ILE A 13 -1.34 8.18 8.61
N ASP A 14 -0.54 9.14 8.14
CA ASP A 14 -0.96 10.52 7.81
C ASP A 14 -1.08 10.78 6.30
N ASN A 15 -0.79 9.77 5.48
CA ASN A 15 -0.89 9.85 4.02
C ASN A 15 -2.04 8.99 3.50
N ALA A 16 -3.08 9.65 2.98
CA ALA A 16 -4.28 9.01 2.45
C ALA A 16 -3.97 8.29 1.13
N GLY A 17 -4.58 7.10 0.94
CA GLY A 17 -4.39 6.31 -0.27
C GLY A 17 -4.38 4.81 -0.04
N MET A 18 -3.85 4.09 -1.02
CA MET A 18 -3.62 2.65 -0.97
C MET A 18 -2.12 2.37 -0.91
N TRP A 19 -1.70 1.60 0.08
CA TRP A 19 -0.30 1.26 0.32
C TRP A 19 -0.09 -0.24 0.23
N ASN A 20 0.90 -0.68 -0.56
CA ASN A 20 1.32 -2.08 -0.61
C ASN A 20 2.51 -2.27 0.34
N LEU A 21 2.32 -3.10 1.37
CA LEU A 21 3.40 -3.60 2.21
C LEU A 21 3.70 -5.05 1.80
N ARG A 22 4.94 -5.31 1.36
CA ARG A 22 5.33 -6.60 0.79
C ARG A 22 6.73 -6.99 1.22
N SER A 23 7.05 -8.27 1.01
CA SER A 23 8.42 -8.73 0.95
C SER A 23 9.10 -8.18 -0.31
N GLU A 24 10.32 -7.65 -0.17
CA GLU A 24 11.14 -7.24 -1.32
C GLU A 24 11.89 -8.43 -1.98
N GLU A 25 11.86 -9.60 -1.35
CA GLU A 25 12.27 -10.86 -1.99
C GLU A 25 11.25 -11.26 -3.06
N TRP A 26 11.70 -11.41 -4.30
CA TRP A 26 10.84 -11.56 -5.48
C TRP A 26 10.00 -12.83 -5.43
N GLU A 27 10.60 -13.97 -5.04
CA GLU A 27 9.88 -15.24 -4.93
C GLU A 27 8.72 -15.14 -3.94
N ARG A 28 8.96 -14.48 -2.80
CA ARG A 28 7.97 -14.31 -1.74
C ARG A 28 6.87 -13.34 -2.17
N GLN A 29 7.23 -12.26 -2.85
CA GLN A 29 6.26 -11.34 -3.43
C GLN A 29 5.36 -12.05 -4.45
N TYR A 30 5.94 -12.83 -5.36
CA TYR A 30 5.22 -13.60 -6.37
C TYR A 30 4.27 -14.62 -5.74
N LEU A 31 4.71 -15.31 -4.68
CA LEU A 31 3.90 -16.24 -3.90
C LEU A 31 2.87 -15.55 -2.99
N GLY A 32 2.77 -14.22 -3.01
CA GLY A 32 1.71 -13.47 -2.35
C GLY A 32 2.03 -13.00 -0.92
N GLN A 33 3.30 -12.97 -0.50
CA GLN A 33 3.70 -12.38 0.78
C GLN A 33 3.63 -10.84 0.72
N GLN A 34 2.40 -10.32 0.73
CA GLN A 34 2.06 -8.90 0.66
C GLN A 34 0.71 -8.64 1.33
N LEU A 35 0.47 -7.40 1.73
CA LEU A 35 -0.83 -6.90 2.19
C LEU A 35 -1.04 -5.46 1.73
N TYR A 36 -2.30 -5.08 1.54
CA TYR A 36 -2.68 -3.72 1.17
C TYR A 36 -3.34 -2.99 2.34
N ILE A 37 -2.97 -1.73 2.54
CA ILE A 37 -3.51 -0.85 3.57
C ILE A 37 -4.25 0.30 2.88
N ARG A 38 -5.53 0.50 3.21
CA ARG A 38 -6.30 1.68 2.80
C ARG A 38 -6.29 2.70 3.92
N VAL A 39 -5.86 3.91 3.60
CA VAL A 39 -5.97 5.08 4.47
C VAL A 39 -7.00 6.03 3.85
N PRO A 40 -8.21 6.13 4.42
CA PRO A 40 -9.26 6.96 3.84
C PRO A 40 -9.01 8.46 4.10
N SER A 41 -9.24 9.32 3.10
CA SER A 41 -9.45 10.76 3.34
C SER A 41 -10.89 10.97 3.83
N PRO A 42 -11.12 11.49 5.06
CA PRO A 42 -12.47 11.69 5.60
C PRO A 42 -13.34 12.59 4.74
N TYR A 43 -12.71 13.58 4.09
CA TYR A 43 -13.39 14.59 3.27
C TYR A 43 -13.24 14.34 1.76
N LYS A 44 -12.52 13.27 1.35
CA LYS A 44 -12.18 12.97 -0.05
C LYS A 44 -11.64 14.21 -0.77
N SER A 45 -10.72 14.91 -0.13
CA SER A 45 -10.13 16.13 -0.68
C SER A 45 -8.95 15.78 -1.59
N LEU A 46 -8.83 16.50 -2.71
CA LEU A 46 -7.65 16.46 -3.59
C LEU A 46 -6.35 16.91 -2.90
N ARG A 47 -6.46 17.54 -1.72
CA ARG A 47 -5.31 17.80 -0.86
C ARG A 47 -4.69 16.51 -0.30
N ASP A 48 -5.53 15.53 0.01
CA ASP A 48 -5.13 14.31 0.73
C ASP A 48 -4.87 13.15 -0.23
N GLU A 49 -5.81 12.88 -1.15
CA GLU A 49 -5.72 11.79 -2.14
C GLU A 49 -6.11 12.36 -3.50
N TYR A 50 -5.21 12.24 -4.49
CA TYR A 50 -5.48 12.68 -5.85
C TYR A 50 -6.43 11.70 -6.56
N ASP A 51 -7.19 12.24 -7.51
CA ASP A 51 -7.95 11.41 -8.44
C ASP A 51 -7.02 10.54 -9.29
N MET A 52 -7.60 9.45 -9.82
CA MET A 52 -6.90 8.60 -10.78
C MET A 52 -6.44 9.44 -11.99
N PRO A 53 -5.15 9.40 -12.36
CA PRO A 53 -4.65 10.21 -13.45
C PRO A 53 -5.27 9.76 -14.78
N ALA A 54 -5.51 10.69 -15.70
CA ALA A 54 -6.20 10.44 -16.98
C ALA A 54 -5.49 9.43 -17.89
N ASN A 55 -4.20 9.18 -17.67
CA ASN A 55 -3.38 8.20 -18.40
C ASN A 55 -3.22 6.87 -17.65
N ALA A 56 -3.95 6.63 -16.56
CA ALA A 56 -3.92 5.36 -15.86
C ALA A 56 -4.42 4.23 -16.77
N LEU A 57 -3.71 3.10 -16.75
CA LEU A 57 -4.17 1.87 -17.39
C LEU A 57 -5.37 1.34 -16.62
N LEU A 58 -6.49 1.14 -17.30
CA LEU A 58 -7.69 0.56 -16.71
C LEU A 58 -7.66 -0.96 -16.87
N CYS A 59 -8.15 -1.67 -15.85
CA CYS A 59 -8.50 -3.08 -16.02
C CYS A 59 -9.61 -3.20 -17.09
N GLY A 60 -9.66 -4.32 -17.80
CA GLY A 60 -10.72 -4.59 -18.78
C GLY A 60 -12.12 -4.57 -18.16
N LEU A 61 -13.13 -4.55 -19.03
CA LEU A 61 -14.55 -4.69 -18.68
C LEU A 61 -14.86 -6.08 -18.10
#